data_AF-A0A843KGY1-F1
#
_entry.id   AF-A0A843KGY1-F1
#
_cell.length_a   1.000
_cell.length_b   1.000
_cell.length_c   1.000
_cell.angle_alpha   90.00
_cell.angle_beta   90.00
_cell.angle_gamma   90.00
#
_symmetry.space_group_name_H-M   'P 1'
#
loop_
_entity.id
_entity.type
_entity.pdbx_description
1 polymer ?
#
loop_
_entity_poly.entity_id
_entity_poly.type
_entity_poly.pdbx_seq_one_letter_code
_entity_poly.pdbx_strand_id
1 'polypeptide(L)'
;MPQSEVDRKEILNEIDALCIMHQKITRSSECRDFNHRAALLLERLEDAGFNRLADRAMDLLACCNPKDLSQCDSIQRARDGLERMRELAAEDQKK
;
A
#
# COMPACT_ATOMS: atom_id res chain seq x y z
N MET A 1 -11.75 -24.59 6.70
CA MET A 1 -11.02 -23.69 7.63
C MET A 1 -11.15 -22.28 7.06
N PRO A 2 -11.75 -21.31 7.79
CA PRO A 2 -12.04 -19.98 7.28
C PRO A 2 -10.80 -19.08 7.38
N GLN A 3 -9.70 -19.45 6.72
CA GLN A 3 -8.48 -18.62 6.67
C GLN A 3 -8.72 -17.34 5.85
N SER A 4 -9.54 -17.43 4.80
CA SER A 4 -9.79 -16.36 3.83
C SER A 4 -10.42 -15.07 4.40
N GLU A 5 -11.24 -15.14 5.46
CA GLU A 5 -11.84 -13.94 6.04
C GLU A 5 -10.92 -13.22 7.03
N VAL A 6 -10.10 -13.97 7.77
CA VAL A 6 -9.11 -13.39 8.70
C VAL A 6 -8.02 -12.68 7.90
N ASP A 7 -7.53 -13.33 6.84
CA ASP A 7 -6.54 -12.75 5.94
C ASP A 7 -7.05 -11.47 5.26
N ARG A 8 -8.33 -11.46 4.82
CA ARG A 8 -8.93 -10.25 4.22
C ARG A 8 -8.94 -9.07 5.18
N LYS A 9 -9.31 -9.29 6.45
CA LYS A 9 -9.39 -8.21 7.43
C LYS A 9 -8.01 -7.70 7.83
N GLU A 10 -7.02 -8.58 7.91
CA GLU A 10 -5.62 -8.18 8.13
C GLU A 10 -5.06 -7.39 6.95
N ILE A 11 -5.29 -7.83 5.72
CA ILE A 11 -4.89 -7.13 4.50
C ILE A 11 -5.48 -5.71 4.47
N LEU A 12 -6.77 -5.57 4.77
CA LEU A 12 -7.43 -4.26 4.81
C LEU A 12 -6.86 -3.35 5.91
N ASN A 13 -6.59 -3.90 7.10
CA ASN A 13 -5.93 -3.17 8.18
C ASN A 13 -4.51 -2.72 7.78
N GLU A 14 -3.77 -3.56 7.07
CA GLU A 14 -2.43 -3.24 6.58
C GLU A 14 -2.47 -2.12 5.53
N ILE A 15 -3.44 -2.15 4.61
CA ILE A 15 -3.69 -1.07 3.63
C ILE A 15 -3.99 0.25 4.34
N ASP A 16 -4.87 0.25 5.34
CA ASP A 16 -5.21 1.47 6.07
C ASP A 16 -4.01 1.98 6.90
N ALA A 17 -3.25 1.07 7.51
CA ALA A 17 -2.01 1.40 8.22
C ALA A 17 -0.96 2.03 7.28
N LEU A 18 -0.81 1.51 6.05
CA LEU A 18 0.05 2.09 5.01
C LEU A 18 -0.44 3.48 4.59
N CYS A 19 -1.76 3.68 4.42
CA CYS A 19 -2.33 4.99 4.13
C CYS A 19 -2.02 6.01 5.23
N ILE A 20 -2.21 5.63 6.49
CA ILE A 20 -1.93 6.49 7.65
C ILE A 20 -0.43 6.77 7.76
N MET A 21 0.40 5.75 7.58
CA MET A 21 1.86 5.89 7.61
C MET A 21 2.30 6.88 6.55
N HIS A 22 1.83 6.74 5.31
CA HIS A 22 2.20 7.62 4.22
C HIS A 22 1.73 9.06 4.41
N GLN A 23 0.55 9.29 4.99
CA GLN A 23 0.11 10.64 5.34
C GLN A 23 1.07 11.35 6.32
N LYS A 24 1.82 10.58 7.10
CA LYS A 24 2.80 11.08 8.08
C LYS A 24 4.23 11.10 7.55
N ILE A 25 4.49 10.55 6.36
CA ILE A 25 5.83 10.55 5.76
C ILE A 25 6.25 11.98 5.49
N THR A 26 7.31 12.40 6.14
CA THR A 26 7.94 13.72 5.93
C THR A 26 9.36 13.59 5.43
N ARG A 27 9.95 12.38 5.50
CA ARG A 27 11.35 12.11 5.16
C ARG A 27 11.48 10.92 4.22
N SER A 28 12.52 10.95 3.37
CA SER A 28 12.83 9.88 2.42
C SER A 28 13.13 8.53 3.09
N SER A 29 13.67 8.53 4.31
CA SER A 29 13.86 7.33 5.13
C SER A 29 12.54 6.62 5.42
N GLU A 30 11.48 7.37 5.72
CA GLU A 30 10.15 6.82 6.01
C GLU A 30 9.46 6.28 4.74
N CYS A 31 9.73 6.85 3.55
CA CYS A 31 9.25 6.23 2.29
C CYS A 31 9.94 4.90 2.01
N ARG A 32 11.17 4.69 2.49
CA ARG A 32 11.89 3.41 2.32
C ARG A 32 11.23 2.32 3.18
N ASP A 33 10.91 2.62 4.43
CA ASP A 33 10.17 1.71 5.33
C ASP A 33 8.75 1.43 4.81
N PHE A 34 8.09 2.47 4.32
CA PHE A 34 6.79 2.35 3.68
C PHE A 34 6.83 1.45 2.44
N ASN A 35 7.83 1.64 1.56
CA ASN A 35 7.97 0.83 0.35
C ASN A 35 8.21 -0.64 0.69
N HIS A 36 9.05 -0.92 1.70
CA HIS A 36 9.26 -2.29 2.18
C HIS A 36 7.96 -2.93 2.70
N ARG A 37 7.18 -2.21 3.50
CA ARG A 37 5.87 -2.70 3.98
C ARG A 37 4.84 -2.87 2.86
N ALA A 38 4.82 -1.96 1.88
CA ALA A 38 3.94 -2.07 0.73
C ALA A 38 4.30 -3.27 -0.17
N ALA A 39 5.59 -3.62 -0.29
CA ALA A 39 6.02 -4.82 -1.00
C ALA A 39 5.58 -6.12 -0.29
N LEU A 40 5.68 -6.17 1.04
CA LEU A 40 5.16 -7.29 1.82
C LEU A 40 3.64 -7.42 1.70
N LEU A 41 2.92 -6.29 1.70
CA LEU A 41 1.48 -6.30 1.47
C LEU A 41 1.12 -6.78 0.06
N LEU A 42 1.88 -6.38 -0.97
CA LEU A 42 1.66 -6.84 -2.34
C LEU A 42 1.71 -8.37 -2.42
N GLU A 43 2.71 -8.99 -1.81
CA GLU A 43 2.84 -10.46 -1.75
C GLU A 43 1.60 -11.10 -1.09
N ARG A 44 1.14 -10.55 0.04
CA ARG A 44 -0.10 -11.00 0.72
C ARG A 44 -1.35 -10.80 -0.15
N LEU A 45 -1.42 -9.72 -0.91
CA LEU A 45 -2.54 -9.42 -1.81
C LEU A 45 -2.60 -10.43 -2.97
N GLU A 46 -1.44 -10.77 -3.55
CA GLU A 46 -1.32 -11.78 -4.60
C GLU A 46 -1.70 -13.17 -4.08
N ASP A 47 -1.19 -13.56 -2.90
CA ASP A 47 -1.52 -14.83 -2.25
C ASP A 47 -3.01 -14.97 -1.94
N ALA A 48 -3.66 -13.88 -1.52
CA ALA A 48 -5.08 -13.85 -1.22
C ALA A 48 -5.97 -13.63 -2.46
N GLY A 49 -5.38 -13.45 -3.65
CA GLY A 49 -6.10 -13.28 -4.91
C GLY A 49 -6.73 -11.90 -5.13
N PHE A 50 -6.31 -10.87 -4.38
CA PHE A 50 -6.77 -9.49 -4.53
C PHE A 50 -6.04 -8.77 -5.67
N ASN A 51 -6.15 -9.29 -6.89
CA ASN A 51 -5.41 -8.81 -8.07
C ASN A 51 -5.55 -7.29 -8.30
N ARG A 52 -6.75 -6.72 -8.10
CA ARG A 52 -6.98 -5.27 -8.30
C ARG A 52 -6.24 -4.38 -7.31
N LEU A 53 -6.12 -4.83 -6.06
CA LEU A 53 -5.37 -4.13 -5.02
C LEU A 53 -3.86 -4.36 -5.22
N ALA A 54 -3.47 -5.56 -5.63
CA ALA A 54 -2.09 -5.90 -5.96
C ALA A 54 -1.55 -5.02 -7.10
N ASP A 55 -2.26 -4.90 -8.23
CA ASP A 55 -1.89 -4.02 -9.34
C ASP A 55 -1.65 -2.57 -8.87
N ARG A 56 -2.50 -2.10 -7.95
CA ARG A 56 -2.40 -0.74 -7.43
C ARG A 56 -1.24 -0.55 -6.45
N ALA A 57 -0.93 -1.57 -5.65
CA ALA A 57 0.27 -1.60 -4.83
C ALA A 57 1.54 -1.65 -5.71
N MET A 58 1.51 -2.37 -6.83
CA MET A 58 2.58 -2.36 -7.84
C MET A 58 2.82 -0.96 -8.42
N ASP A 59 1.75 -0.27 -8.85
CA ASP A 59 1.83 1.12 -9.33
C ASP A 59 2.47 2.06 -8.29
N LEU A 60 2.09 1.88 -7.03
CA LEU A 60 2.58 2.67 -5.91
C LEU A 60 4.08 2.44 -5.65
N LEU A 61 4.50 1.18 -5.61
CA LEU A 61 5.89 0.77 -5.43
C LEU A 61 6.76 1.26 -6.58
N ALA A 62 6.24 1.24 -7.81
CA ALA A 62 6.90 1.80 -8.98
C ALA A 62 7.06 3.34 -8.88
N CYS A 63 6.14 4.03 -8.20
CA CYS A 63 6.20 5.49 -8.02
C CYS A 63 7.16 5.95 -6.91
N CYS A 64 7.20 5.29 -5.74
CA CYS A 64 8.13 5.66 -4.66
C CYS A 64 9.38 4.76 -4.65
N ASN A 65 10.30 4.91 -5.61
CA ASN A 65 11.61 4.24 -5.54
C ASN A 65 12.72 5.23 -5.12
N PRO A 66 12.97 5.43 -3.81
CA PRO A 66 14.01 6.34 -3.34
C PRO A 66 15.40 5.77 -3.64
N LYS A 67 16.01 6.16 -4.77
CA LYS A 67 17.43 5.94 -5.03
C LYS A 67 18.26 6.70 -3.98
N ASP A 68 19.33 6.06 -3.50
CA ASP A 68 19.98 6.20 -2.18
C ASP A 68 20.30 7.61 -1.60
N LEU A 69 20.09 8.71 -2.31
CA LEU A 69 20.50 10.05 -1.86
C LEU A 69 19.52 11.20 -2.20
N SER A 70 18.35 10.91 -2.78
CA SER A 70 17.40 11.95 -3.21
C SER A 70 16.17 12.04 -2.28
N GLN A 71 15.67 13.26 -2.04
CA GLN A 71 14.32 13.42 -1.49
C GLN A 71 13.33 12.71 -2.43
N CYS A 72 12.29 12.10 -1.86
CA CYS A 72 11.27 11.46 -2.68
C CYS A 72 10.45 12.55 -3.40
N ASP A 73 10.78 12.85 -4.65
CA ASP A 73 9.99 13.74 -5.51
C ASP A 73 8.57 13.22 -5.79
N SER A 74 8.35 11.92 -5.55
CA SER A 74 7.08 11.24 -5.78
C SER A 74 6.17 11.19 -4.55
N ILE A 75 6.47 11.88 -3.43
CA ILE A 75 5.59 11.89 -2.24
C ILE A 75 4.16 12.25 -2.62
N GLN A 76 3.98 13.26 -3.47
CA GLN A 76 2.65 13.69 -3.91
C GLN A 76 1.96 12.60 -4.76
N ARG A 77 2.68 11.95 -5.68
CA ARG A 77 2.13 10.87 -6.52
C ARG A 77 1.79 9.61 -5.73
N ALA A 78 2.64 9.24 -4.77
CA ALA A 78 2.39 8.11 -3.89
C ALA A 78 1.17 8.38 -3.01
N ARG A 79 0.97 9.63 -2.56
CA ARG A 79 -0.22 10.04 -1.83
C ARG A 79 -1.50 9.89 -2.67
N ASP A 80 -1.49 10.34 -3.93
CA ASP A 80 -2.62 10.16 -4.85
C ASP A 80 -2.89 8.66 -5.15
N GLY A 81 -1.83 7.85 -5.24
CA GLY A 81 -1.92 6.40 -5.42
C GLY A 81 -2.62 5.71 -4.25
N LEU A 82 -2.24 6.08 -3.03
CA LEU A 82 -2.80 5.56 -1.78
C LEU A 82 -4.24 5.99 -1.53
N GLU A 83 -4.57 7.25 -1.81
CA GLU A 83 -5.94 7.74 -1.64
C GLU A 83 -6.92 6.90 -2.48
N ARG A 84 -6.54 6.61 -3.72
CA ARG A 84 -7.31 5.71 -4.59
C ARG A 84 -7.32 4.25 -4.10
N MET A 85 -6.22 3.73 -3.56
CA MET A 85 -6.22 2.38 -2.96
C MET A 85 -7.17 2.31 -1.76
N ARG A 86 -7.20 3.35 -0.92
CA ARG A 86 -8.09 3.42 0.23
C ARG A 86 -9.55 3.44 -0.17
N GLU A 87 -9.89 4.21 -1.20
CA GLU A 87 -11.24 4.23 -1.77
C GLU A 87 -11.65 2.85 -2.28
N LEU A 88 -10.77 2.19 -3.06
CA LEU A 88 -11.02 0.83 -3.55
C LEU A 88 -11.17 -0.19 -2.43
N ALA A 89 -10.30 -0.14 -1.42
CA ALA A 89 -10.38 -1.02 -0.24
C ALA A 89 -11.66 -0.78 0.58
N ALA A 90 -12.17 0.46 0.62
CA ALA A 90 -13.43 0.79 1.26
C ALA A 90 -14.66 0.36 0.43
N GLU A 91 -14.58 0.41 -0.90
CA GLU A 91 -15.60 -0.13 -1.79
C GLU A 91 -15.67 -1.65 -1.72
N ASP A 92 -14.51 -2.33 -1.66
CA ASP A 92 -14.43 -3.78 -1.49
C ASP A 92 -15.06 -4.24 -0.17
N GLN A 93 -14.99 -3.42 0.89
CA GLN A 93 -15.66 -3.68 2.18
C GLN A 93 -17.19 -3.57 2.13
N LYS A 94 -17.77 -2.91 1.11
CA LYS A 94 -19.22 -2.70 1.00
C LYS A 94 -19.93 -3.75 0.12
N LYS A 95 -19.18 -4.66 -0.50
CA LYS A 95 -19.71 -5.79 -1.27
C LYS A 95 -19.66 -7.08 -0.47
#